data_AF-A0A0C3AHF6-F1
#
_entry.id   AF-A0A0C3AHF6-F1
#
_cell.length_a   1.000
_cell.length_b   1.000
_cell.length_c   1.000
_cell.angle_alpha   90.00
_cell.angle_beta   90.00
_cell.angle_gamma   90.00
#
_symmetry.space_group_name_H-M   'P 1'
#
loop_
_entity.id
_entity.type
_entity.pdbx_description
1 polymer ?
#
loop_
_entity_poly.entity_id
_entity_poly.type
_entity_poly.pdbx_seq_one_letter_code
_entity_poly.pdbx_strand_id
1 'polypeptide(L)'
;MSTRKLVLKHNATRIRGQHHCNHCGKDLPTAAGLKRHITSSKTSGCRDQWEREVLRREPTKSPSPPATDNDPPDQSTPEPPSKRAWVEEVEDEEAGGCHRWAQEFEGAAEELGEGKTLFEEIRESQEAMCEPPIAPFLDEEEWDLARWLIKNVTQTATEEFLKMKGTRALYHPSYKSNYTFLNKVDQLPTGPKWKCKIIQTAGELLDEDGDPIIEEHELWIRDPVECVRELIGNPAFREYMVYAPEKTYADKHGQSRRYDEMWTGDWWWKTQMRLPPGATISPVILASDKTRLSQFGGDKQAWPVCLTIRNISKDIRRQPSSHGTVLIGYLPVAKLLNFPESTRSNAQYRLYHQSMRTLLQPLVKAGTDGIEMTCADGFIR
;
A
#
# COMPACT_ATOMS: atom_id res chain seq x y z
N MET A 1 -15.82 14.90 74.32
CA MET A 1 -16.66 16.04 73.87
C MET A 1 -15.76 16.95 73.03
N SER A 2 -16.09 17.25 71.76
CA SER A 2 -16.74 18.51 71.30
C SER A 2 -16.04 19.76 71.87
N THR A 3 -15.46 20.71 71.13
CA THR A 3 -15.87 21.42 69.88
C THR A 3 -14.64 21.88 69.06
N ARG A 4 -14.65 21.99 67.71
CA ARG A 4 -15.02 23.17 66.85
C ARG A 4 -14.44 24.53 67.38
N LYS A 5 -13.87 25.47 66.58
CA LYS A 5 -13.88 25.69 65.10
C LYS A 5 -12.95 26.89 64.67
N LEU A 6 -12.42 26.91 63.42
CA LEU A 6 -12.14 28.07 62.51
C LEU A 6 -11.18 29.21 63.02
N VAL A 7 -10.25 29.85 62.28
CA VAL A 7 -10.22 30.52 60.93
C VAL A 7 -8.73 30.60 60.45
N LEU A 8 -8.32 30.11 59.27
CA LEU A 8 -8.29 30.77 57.94
C LEU A 8 -7.23 31.90 57.82
N LYS A 9 -6.11 31.70 57.09
CA LYS A 9 -5.80 32.10 55.68
C LYS A 9 -4.26 32.04 55.51
N HIS A 10 -3.54 32.11 54.38
CA HIS A 10 -3.68 32.03 52.90
C HIS A 10 -2.23 31.75 52.39
N ASN A 11 -1.84 31.27 51.21
CA ASN A 11 -2.48 30.68 50.01
C ASN A 11 -1.40 29.94 49.19
N ALA A 12 -1.75 28.92 48.40
CA ALA A 12 -0.90 28.41 47.30
C ALA A 12 -1.77 27.80 46.18
N THR A 13 -1.58 28.28 44.95
CA THR A 13 -2.54 28.10 43.85
C THR A 13 -2.45 26.72 43.20
N ARG A 14 -3.54 25.94 43.26
CA ARG A 14 -3.66 24.67 42.53
C ARG A 14 -4.60 24.84 41.33
N ILE A 15 -4.03 25.01 40.15
CA ILE A 15 -4.77 25.07 38.87
C ILE A 15 -5.54 23.74 38.70
N ARG A 16 -6.88 23.80 38.63
CA ARG A 16 -7.74 22.62 38.38
C ARG A 16 -8.04 22.51 36.89
N GLY A 17 -7.99 21.28 36.38
CA GLY A 17 -8.13 20.96 34.96
C GLY A 17 -9.51 21.28 34.37
N GLN A 18 -9.54 21.46 33.05
CA GLN A 18 -10.49 22.35 32.37
C GLN A 18 -11.59 21.63 31.56
N HIS A 19 -12.00 20.42 31.99
CA HIS A 19 -12.97 19.60 31.26
C HIS A 19 -14.04 19.00 32.19
N HIS A 20 -15.30 19.36 31.98
CA HIS A 20 -16.44 18.79 32.67
C HIS A 20 -17.49 18.28 31.66
N CYS A 21 -18.35 17.36 32.10
CA CYS A 21 -19.44 16.86 31.27
C CYS A 21 -20.68 17.74 31.38
N ASN A 22 -21.10 18.38 30.29
CA ASN A 22 -22.27 19.26 30.26
C ASN A 22 -23.60 18.55 30.59
N HIS A 23 -23.64 17.22 30.51
CA HIS A 23 -24.86 16.42 30.73
C HIS A 23 -25.02 15.91 32.19
N CYS A 24 -23.94 15.81 32.97
CA CYS A 24 -24.00 15.35 34.37
C CYS A 24 -23.12 16.14 35.35
N GLY A 25 -22.46 17.21 34.90
CA GLY A 25 -21.60 18.07 35.72
C GLY A 25 -20.30 17.43 36.21
N LYS A 26 -19.91 16.24 35.72
CA LYS A 26 -18.72 15.53 36.20
C LYS A 26 -17.43 16.16 35.68
N ASP A 27 -16.61 16.68 36.59
CA ASP A 27 -15.22 17.11 36.33
C ASP A 27 -14.32 15.92 35.96
N LEU A 28 -13.49 16.10 34.94
CA LEU A 28 -12.60 15.07 34.39
C LEU A 28 -11.20 15.64 34.09
N PRO A 29 -10.10 14.93 34.47
CA PRO A 29 -8.76 15.50 34.38
C PRO A 29 -8.25 15.79 32.94
N THR A 30 -8.84 15.16 31.92
CA THR A 30 -8.38 15.23 30.52
C THR A 30 -9.54 15.16 29.53
N ALA A 31 -9.37 15.75 28.35
CA ALA A 31 -10.34 15.64 27.25
C ALA A 31 -10.57 14.17 26.81
N ALA A 32 -9.54 13.32 26.87
CA ALA A 32 -9.68 11.88 26.63
C ALA A 32 -10.46 11.14 27.75
N GLY A 33 -10.45 11.68 28.97
CA GLY A 33 -11.34 11.27 30.06
C GLY A 33 -12.79 11.66 29.77
N LEU A 34 -13.04 12.89 29.30
CA LEU A 34 -14.36 13.37 28.89
C LEU A 34 -14.95 12.56 27.74
N LYS A 35 -14.17 12.31 26.68
CA LYS A 35 -14.62 11.49 25.53
C LYS A 35 -15.01 10.07 25.96
N ARG A 36 -14.19 9.40 26.78
CA ARG A 36 -14.51 8.08 27.33
C ARG A 36 -15.74 8.10 28.24
N HIS A 37 -15.88 9.11 29.08
CA HIS A 37 -17.05 9.25 29.97
C HIS A 37 -18.36 9.39 29.18
N ILE A 38 -18.38 10.17 28.09
CA ILE A 38 -19.56 10.31 27.24
C ILE A 38 -19.87 9.00 26.50
N THR A 39 -18.87 8.28 25.97
CA THR A 39 -19.11 7.05 25.18
C THR A 39 -19.35 5.79 26.02
N SER A 40 -18.85 5.74 27.26
CA SER A 40 -18.92 4.55 28.13
C SER A 40 -19.98 4.60 29.23
N SER A 41 -20.65 5.74 29.44
CA SER A 41 -21.61 5.86 30.55
C SER A 41 -22.95 5.19 30.25
N LYS A 42 -23.09 3.94 30.70
CA LYS A 42 -24.40 3.27 30.87
C LYS A 42 -25.18 3.77 32.10
N THR A 43 -24.53 4.48 33.03
CA THR A 43 -25.09 4.79 34.36
C THR A 43 -25.53 6.24 34.56
N SER A 44 -25.32 7.14 33.60
CA SER A 44 -25.71 8.56 33.74
C SER A 44 -26.42 9.16 32.52
N GLY A 45 -26.85 8.35 31.53
CA GLY A 45 -27.62 8.80 30.36
C GLY A 45 -26.94 9.86 29.46
N CYS A 46 -25.66 10.17 29.70
CA CYS A 46 -24.95 11.25 29.02
C CYS A 46 -24.70 10.96 27.54
N ARG A 47 -24.58 9.68 27.19
CA ARG A 47 -24.49 9.23 25.81
C ARG A 47 -25.76 9.57 25.04
N ASP A 48 -26.90 9.16 25.56
CA ASP A 48 -28.21 9.33 24.93
C ASP A 48 -28.64 10.82 24.87
N GLN A 49 -28.12 11.66 25.76
CA GLN A 49 -28.29 13.12 25.66
C GLN A 49 -27.40 13.73 24.58
N TRP A 50 -26.13 13.32 24.51
CA TRP A 50 -25.19 13.78 23.48
C TRP A 50 -25.66 13.38 22.06
N GLU A 51 -26.07 12.12 21.86
CA GLU A 51 -26.60 11.63 20.58
C GLU A 51 -27.86 12.42 20.16
N ARG A 52 -28.77 12.74 21.09
CA ARG A 52 -29.96 13.61 20.85
C ARG A 52 -29.65 15.09 20.63
N GLU A 53 -28.44 15.56 20.92
CA GLU A 53 -28.02 16.93 20.66
C GLU A 53 -27.23 17.04 19.36
N VAL A 54 -26.44 16.02 19.00
CA VAL A 54 -25.84 15.89 17.65
C VAL A 54 -26.94 15.84 16.58
N LEU A 55 -27.98 15.01 16.77
CA LEU A 55 -29.14 14.95 15.86
C LEU A 55 -29.97 16.24 15.79
N ARG A 56 -29.77 17.18 16.72
CA ARG A 56 -30.46 18.48 16.74
C ARG A 56 -29.64 19.61 16.11
N ARG A 57 -28.39 19.34 15.71
CA ARG A 57 -27.44 20.31 15.14
C ARG A 57 -27.13 19.99 13.68
N GLU A 58 -28.17 19.81 12.86
CA GLU A 58 -28.10 20.08 11.43
C GLU A 58 -27.73 21.57 11.22
N PRO A 59 -26.83 21.93 10.30
CA PRO A 59 -26.31 23.29 10.18
C PRO A 59 -27.32 24.22 9.50
N THR A 60 -27.83 25.20 10.26
CA THR A 60 -28.59 26.32 9.69
C THR A 60 -27.66 27.19 8.83
N LYS A 61 -28.07 27.45 7.57
CA LYS A 61 -27.39 28.41 6.69
C LYS A 61 -27.47 29.81 7.29
N SER A 62 -26.34 30.48 7.44
CA SER A 62 -26.27 31.90 7.78
C SER A 62 -26.67 32.79 6.58
N PRO A 63 -27.30 33.96 6.80
CA PRO A 63 -27.74 34.84 5.72
C PRO A 63 -26.61 35.71 5.17
N SER A 64 -26.66 35.97 3.86
CA SER A 64 -25.76 36.88 3.13
C SER A 64 -26.22 38.35 3.23
N PRO A 65 -25.32 39.34 3.09
CA PRO A 65 -25.69 40.76 3.04
C PRO A 65 -26.37 41.12 1.70
N PRO A 66 -27.19 42.20 1.65
CA PRO A 66 -27.95 42.56 0.46
C PRO A 66 -27.05 43.23 -0.60
N ALA A 67 -27.27 42.88 -1.86
CA ALA A 67 -26.80 43.61 -3.04
C ALA A 67 -28.02 44.12 -3.81
N THR A 68 -27.91 45.31 -4.38
CA THR A 68 -29.01 46.06 -5.02
C THR A 68 -29.37 45.53 -6.41
N ASP A 69 -30.66 45.59 -6.74
CA ASP A 69 -31.22 45.22 -8.04
C ASP A 69 -30.57 45.93 -9.23
N ASN A 70 -30.43 45.22 -10.36
CA ASN A 70 -30.69 45.67 -11.74
C ASN A 70 -30.34 44.56 -12.76
N ASP A 71 -31.25 43.61 -12.99
CA ASP A 71 -31.28 42.77 -14.20
C ASP A 71 -32.15 43.47 -15.28
N PRO A 72 -31.98 43.18 -16.59
CA PRO A 72 -32.89 42.23 -17.24
C PRO A 72 -32.22 41.42 -18.40
N PRO A 73 -32.90 40.50 -19.10
CA PRO A 73 -32.95 39.10 -18.69
C PRO A 73 -32.47 38.13 -19.80
N ASP A 74 -31.58 37.19 -19.47
CA ASP A 74 -31.20 36.11 -20.41
C ASP A 74 -31.86 34.77 -20.04
N GLN A 75 -32.13 33.95 -21.06
CA GLN A 75 -33.01 32.78 -20.97
C GLN A 75 -32.24 31.49 -20.66
N SER A 76 -32.65 30.80 -19.59
CA SER A 76 -32.36 29.39 -19.28
C SER A 76 -30.89 28.96 -19.26
N THR A 77 -30.26 29.03 -18.07
CA THR A 77 -29.07 28.24 -17.72
C THR A 77 -29.36 27.25 -16.58
N PRO A 78 -28.70 26.07 -16.53
CA PRO A 78 -29.08 24.97 -15.62
C PRO A 78 -28.55 25.14 -14.19
N GLU A 79 -29.10 24.34 -13.27
CA GLU A 79 -28.75 24.35 -11.83
C GLU A 79 -27.25 24.05 -11.55
N PRO A 80 -26.67 24.63 -10.48
CA PRO A 80 -25.28 24.38 -10.10
C PRO A 80 -25.10 22.96 -9.50
N PRO A 81 -24.04 22.22 -9.88
CA PRO A 81 -23.88 20.82 -9.49
C PRO A 81 -23.60 20.65 -7.98
N SER A 82 -24.26 19.63 -7.42
CA SER A 82 -24.18 19.26 -6.01
C SER A 82 -22.76 18.82 -5.60
N LYS A 83 -22.22 19.41 -4.52
CA LYS A 83 -20.94 18.98 -3.90
C LYS A 83 -21.12 17.74 -3.01
N ARG A 84 -21.75 16.70 -3.54
CA ARG A 84 -21.85 15.36 -2.94
C ARG A 84 -21.28 14.37 -3.95
N ALA A 85 -20.43 13.45 -3.49
CA ALA A 85 -20.06 12.31 -4.31
C ALA A 85 -21.31 11.43 -4.46
N TRP A 86 -21.86 11.40 -5.67
CA TRP A 86 -22.86 10.42 -6.05
C TRP A 86 -22.12 9.23 -6.67
N VAL A 87 -22.45 8.04 -6.19
CA VAL A 87 -22.26 6.83 -6.99
C VAL A 87 -23.53 6.75 -7.82
N GLU A 88 -23.44 7.09 -9.10
CA GLU A 88 -24.35 6.49 -10.05
C GLU A 88 -23.94 5.02 -10.15
N GLU A 89 -24.79 4.13 -9.65
CA GLU A 89 -24.88 2.79 -10.22
C GLU A 89 -25.44 2.99 -11.62
N VAL A 90 -24.54 3.29 -12.56
CA VAL A 90 -24.83 3.14 -13.99
C VAL A 90 -25.14 1.65 -14.14
N GLU A 91 -26.36 1.31 -14.53
CA GLU A 91 -26.65 -0.05 -14.94
C GLU A 91 -25.64 -0.41 -16.02
N ASP A 92 -24.91 -1.52 -15.85
CA ASP A 92 -24.15 -2.10 -16.94
C ASP A 92 -25.17 -2.49 -18.01
N GLU A 93 -25.41 -1.58 -18.98
CA GLU A 93 -26.03 -1.94 -20.24
C GLU A 93 -25.13 -3.03 -20.84
N GLU A 94 -25.56 -4.28 -20.66
CA GLU A 94 -24.97 -5.46 -21.29
C GLU A 94 -25.27 -5.36 -22.79
N ALA A 95 -24.55 -4.43 -23.43
CA ALA A 95 -24.73 -4.02 -24.80
C ALA A 95 -24.40 -5.20 -25.71
N GLY A 96 -25.47 -5.89 -26.10
CA GLY A 96 -25.40 -7.16 -26.84
C GLY A 96 -24.44 -7.07 -28.02
N GLY A 97 -23.41 -7.91 -27.99
CA GLY A 97 -22.45 -8.01 -29.09
C GLY A 97 -21.67 -6.73 -29.39
N CYS A 98 -21.10 -6.07 -28.37
CA CYS A 98 -20.15 -4.97 -28.58
C CYS A 98 -18.94 -5.43 -29.42
N HIS A 99 -18.99 -5.22 -30.73
CA HIS A 99 -17.86 -5.47 -31.63
C HIS A 99 -16.68 -4.56 -31.25
N ARG A 100 -15.66 -5.14 -30.59
CA ARG A 100 -14.40 -4.46 -30.28
C ARG A 100 -13.61 -4.26 -31.57
N TRP A 101 -13.62 -3.04 -32.10
CA TRP A 101 -12.76 -2.65 -33.22
C TRP A 101 -11.38 -2.28 -32.67
N ALA A 102 -10.37 -3.09 -32.97
CA ALA A 102 -8.99 -2.90 -32.52
C ALA A 102 -8.05 -2.74 -33.73
N GLN A 103 -7.11 -1.81 -33.62
CA GLN A 103 -5.92 -1.71 -34.46
C GLN A 103 -4.71 -2.10 -33.62
N GLU A 104 -4.09 -3.22 -33.93
CA GLU A 104 -2.85 -3.68 -33.30
C GLU A 104 -1.64 -2.86 -33.77
N PHE A 105 -0.55 -2.88 -33.00
CA PHE A 105 0.71 -2.25 -33.38
C PHE A 105 1.61 -3.25 -34.10
N GLU A 106 1.91 -3.00 -35.38
CA GLU A 106 2.82 -3.82 -36.17
C GLU A 106 4.28 -3.65 -35.70
N GLY A 107 5.00 -4.77 -35.53
CA GLY A 107 6.43 -4.74 -35.21
C GLY A 107 6.77 -4.40 -33.76
N ALA A 108 5.91 -4.78 -32.80
CA ALA A 108 6.20 -4.79 -31.37
C ALA A 108 6.08 -6.22 -30.82
N ALA A 109 6.71 -6.48 -29.66
CA ALA A 109 6.66 -7.77 -28.98
C ALA A 109 7.16 -8.98 -29.81
N GLU A 110 8.26 -8.79 -30.53
CA GLU A 110 8.96 -9.86 -31.27
C GLU A 110 9.45 -10.94 -30.30
N GLU A 111 9.26 -12.19 -30.71
CA GLU A 111 9.59 -13.38 -29.92
C GLU A 111 10.99 -13.84 -30.34
N LEU A 112 11.98 -13.56 -29.49
CA LEU A 112 13.40 -13.88 -29.77
C LEU A 112 13.69 -15.38 -29.66
N GLY A 113 12.81 -16.12 -29.00
CA GLY A 113 12.85 -17.57 -28.82
C GLY A 113 12.01 -18.03 -27.64
N GLU A 114 11.95 -19.33 -27.42
CA GLU A 114 11.40 -19.92 -26.20
C GLU A 114 12.42 -19.82 -25.05
N GLY A 115 11.96 -19.50 -23.85
CA GLY A 115 12.76 -19.41 -22.63
C GLY A 115 12.05 -20.07 -21.45
N LYS A 116 12.80 -20.31 -20.37
CA LYS A 116 12.21 -20.77 -19.11
C LYS A 116 11.91 -19.58 -18.21
N THR A 117 10.77 -19.62 -17.55
CA THR A 117 10.40 -18.67 -16.49
C THR A 117 11.06 -19.06 -15.17
N LEU A 118 11.21 -18.09 -14.26
CA LEU A 118 11.70 -18.35 -12.89
C LEU A 118 10.87 -19.44 -12.18
N PHE A 119 9.57 -19.52 -12.48
CA PHE A 119 8.65 -20.50 -11.88
C PHE A 119 8.89 -21.92 -12.41
N GLU A 120 9.25 -22.06 -13.68
CA GLU A 120 9.66 -23.33 -14.28
C GLU A 120 11.05 -23.75 -13.79
N GLU A 121 12.01 -22.83 -13.66
CA GLU A 121 13.32 -23.12 -13.06
C GLU A 121 13.20 -23.61 -11.60
N ILE A 122 12.35 -22.96 -10.80
CA ILE A 122 12.04 -23.41 -9.44
C ILE A 122 11.46 -24.83 -9.47
N ARG A 123 10.48 -25.09 -10.34
CA ARG A 123 9.83 -26.39 -10.45
C ARG A 123 10.80 -27.48 -10.90
N GLU A 124 11.62 -27.23 -11.91
CA GLU A 124 12.66 -28.17 -12.35
C GLU A 124 13.68 -28.46 -11.24
N SER A 125 14.02 -27.46 -10.41
CA SER A 125 14.90 -27.68 -9.25
C SER A 125 14.26 -28.60 -8.20
N GLN A 126 12.96 -28.46 -7.93
CA GLN A 126 12.21 -29.34 -7.03
C GLN A 126 12.11 -30.76 -7.60
N GLU A 127 11.74 -30.90 -8.88
CA GLU A 127 11.65 -32.20 -9.56
C GLU A 127 13.02 -32.91 -9.60
N ALA A 128 14.12 -32.18 -9.80
CA ALA A 128 15.48 -32.73 -9.75
C ALA A 128 15.93 -33.16 -8.33
N MET A 129 15.37 -32.57 -7.28
CA MET A 129 15.56 -32.99 -5.88
C MET A 129 14.56 -34.07 -5.45
N CYS A 130 13.67 -34.53 -6.34
CA CYS A 130 12.53 -35.40 -6.04
C CYS A 130 11.58 -34.83 -4.97
N GLU A 131 11.50 -33.51 -4.86
CA GLU A 131 10.63 -32.80 -3.94
C GLU A 131 9.23 -32.56 -4.53
N PRO A 132 8.14 -32.75 -3.75
CA PRO A 132 6.80 -32.39 -4.22
C PRO A 132 6.63 -30.86 -4.30
N PRO A 133 5.65 -30.33 -5.06
CA PRO A 133 5.39 -28.89 -5.16
C PRO A 133 5.08 -28.18 -3.82
N ILE A 134 4.70 -28.97 -2.81
CA ILE A 134 4.42 -28.53 -1.42
C ILE A 134 5.64 -28.66 -0.50
N ALA A 135 6.82 -29.02 -1.00
CA ALA A 135 8.03 -29.07 -0.19
C ALA A 135 8.31 -27.70 0.48
N PRO A 136 8.79 -27.67 1.74
CA PRO A 136 9.28 -28.81 2.52
C PRO A 136 8.21 -29.51 3.38
N PHE A 137 6.91 -29.31 3.13
CA PHE A 137 5.84 -29.90 3.94
C PHE A 137 5.62 -31.39 3.62
N LEU A 138 5.16 -32.15 4.62
CA LEU A 138 4.99 -33.60 4.54
C LEU A 138 3.90 -34.02 3.54
N ASP A 139 2.76 -33.33 3.58
CA ASP A 139 1.54 -33.61 2.84
C ASP A 139 0.69 -32.33 2.71
N GLU A 140 -0.42 -32.42 1.96
CA GLU A 140 -1.32 -31.29 1.73
C GLU A 140 -2.00 -30.79 3.03
N GLU A 141 -2.22 -31.66 4.02
CA GLU A 141 -2.81 -31.27 5.30
C GLU A 141 -1.83 -30.44 6.15
N GLU A 142 -0.55 -30.80 6.19
CA GLU A 142 0.50 -30.01 6.84
C GLU A 142 0.70 -28.66 6.14
N TRP A 143 0.62 -28.64 4.80
CA TRP A 143 0.66 -27.39 4.02
C TRP A 143 -0.55 -26.50 4.31
N ASP A 144 -1.76 -27.05 4.39
CA ASP A 144 -2.95 -26.28 4.76
C ASP A 144 -2.90 -25.73 6.18
N LEU A 145 -2.40 -26.52 7.13
CA LEU A 145 -2.12 -26.04 8.48
C LEU A 145 -1.10 -24.89 8.46
N ALA A 146 -0.02 -25.01 7.68
CA ALA A 146 0.99 -23.96 7.52
C ALA A 146 0.39 -22.67 6.91
N ARG A 147 -0.40 -22.80 5.83
CA ARG A 147 -1.12 -21.69 5.18
C ARG A 147 -2.12 -21.02 6.13
N TRP A 148 -2.79 -21.79 6.99
CA TRP A 148 -3.73 -21.25 7.96
C TRP A 148 -3.00 -20.52 9.11
N LEU A 149 -1.95 -21.13 9.68
CA LEU A 149 -1.16 -20.55 10.77
C LEU A 149 -0.55 -19.20 10.35
N ILE A 150 0.12 -19.12 9.20
CA ILE A 150 0.79 -17.89 8.76
C ILE A 150 -0.18 -16.74 8.45
N LYS A 151 -1.43 -17.05 8.06
CA LYS A 151 -2.45 -16.05 7.72
C LYS A 151 -3.29 -15.59 8.92
N ASN A 152 -3.51 -16.46 9.92
CA ASN A 152 -4.55 -16.24 10.94
C ASN A 152 -4.02 -16.21 12.38
N VAL A 153 -2.78 -16.63 12.65
CA VAL A 153 -2.30 -16.90 14.01
C VAL A 153 -1.04 -16.09 14.33
N THR A 154 -0.97 -15.53 15.54
CA THR A 154 0.23 -14.81 16.01
C THR A 154 1.35 -15.78 16.37
N GLN A 155 2.61 -15.37 16.23
CA GLN A 155 3.76 -16.24 16.54
C GLN A 155 3.71 -16.87 17.95
N THR A 156 3.21 -16.14 18.95
CA THR A 156 3.01 -16.66 20.31
C THR A 156 1.93 -17.74 20.36
N ALA A 157 0.77 -17.51 19.71
CA ALA A 157 -0.30 -18.50 19.65
C ALA A 157 0.09 -19.73 18.83
N THR A 158 0.90 -19.57 17.78
CA THR A 158 1.51 -20.67 17.01
C THR A 158 2.46 -21.49 17.89
N GLU A 159 3.30 -20.84 18.69
CA GLU A 159 4.20 -21.52 19.64
C GLU A 159 3.43 -22.33 20.70
N GLU A 160 2.34 -21.76 21.24
CA GLU A 160 1.45 -22.48 22.17
C GLU A 160 0.73 -23.65 21.49
N PHE A 161 0.14 -23.42 20.31
CA PHE A 161 -0.59 -24.42 19.53
C PHE A 161 0.28 -25.63 19.17
N LEU A 162 1.51 -25.40 18.72
CA LEU A 162 2.48 -26.45 18.38
C LEU A 162 3.08 -27.16 19.60
N LYS A 163 2.93 -26.58 20.80
CA LYS A 163 3.30 -27.21 22.09
C LYS A 163 2.15 -27.96 22.76
N MET A 164 0.90 -27.75 22.36
CA MET A 164 -0.24 -28.47 22.93
C MET A 164 -0.14 -29.98 22.71
N LYS A 165 -0.38 -30.75 23.77
CA LYS A 165 -0.31 -32.23 23.74
C LYS A 165 -1.28 -32.84 22.72
N GLY A 166 -2.50 -32.31 22.63
CA GLY A 166 -3.52 -32.77 21.68
C GLY A 166 -3.08 -32.58 20.23
N THR A 167 -2.60 -31.39 19.87
CA THR A 167 -2.07 -31.10 18.52
C THR A 167 -0.98 -32.09 18.13
N ARG A 168 0.01 -32.29 19.01
CA ARG A 168 1.14 -33.19 18.75
C ARG A 168 0.77 -34.66 18.63
N ALA A 169 -0.25 -35.11 19.36
CA ALA A 169 -0.69 -36.51 19.40
C ALA A 169 -1.74 -36.86 18.33
N LEU A 170 -2.27 -35.87 17.60
CA LEU A 170 -3.25 -36.06 16.53
C LEU A 170 -2.62 -35.72 15.17
N TYR A 171 -2.19 -34.47 14.99
CA TYR A 171 -1.72 -33.96 13.69
C TYR A 171 -0.23 -34.22 13.41
N HIS A 172 0.55 -34.61 14.43
CA HIS A 172 1.97 -34.97 14.31
C HIS A 172 2.83 -34.04 13.41
N PRO A 173 2.70 -32.70 13.47
CA PRO A 173 3.40 -31.81 12.54
C PRO A 173 4.91 -31.96 12.67
N SER A 174 5.59 -31.91 11.52
CA SER A 174 7.05 -31.97 11.41
C SER A 174 7.75 -30.82 12.16
N TYR A 175 7.08 -29.67 12.26
CA TYR A 175 7.48 -28.52 13.05
C TYR A 175 6.88 -28.56 14.46
N LYS A 176 7.74 -28.50 15.48
CA LYS A 176 7.38 -28.70 16.91
C LYS A 176 7.31 -27.39 17.71
N SER A 177 7.63 -26.28 17.08
CA SER A 177 7.69 -24.92 17.63
C SER A 177 7.52 -23.91 16.50
N ASN A 178 7.12 -22.68 16.81
CA ASN A 178 7.07 -21.57 15.87
C ASN A 178 8.44 -21.32 15.21
N TYR A 179 9.55 -21.54 15.92
CA TYR A 179 10.89 -21.46 15.33
C TYR A 179 11.13 -22.54 14.24
N THR A 180 10.81 -23.80 14.53
CA THR A 180 10.98 -24.88 13.53
C THR A 180 9.97 -24.80 12.39
N PHE A 181 8.80 -24.19 12.63
CA PHE A 181 7.82 -23.84 11.62
C PHE A 181 8.34 -22.76 10.67
N LEU A 182 8.82 -21.63 11.21
CA LEU A 182 9.37 -20.55 10.39
C LEU A 182 10.60 -21.00 9.59
N ASN A 183 11.50 -21.80 10.18
CA ASN A 183 12.61 -22.40 9.44
C ASN A 183 12.16 -23.27 8.25
N LYS A 184 10.95 -23.86 8.26
CA LYS A 184 10.36 -24.55 7.10
C LYS A 184 9.73 -23.58 6.10
N VAL A 185 9.05 -22.53 6.57
CA VAL A 185 8.54 -21.45 5.70
C VAL A 185 9.69 -20.76 4.95
N ASP A 186 10.83 -20.54 5.60
CA ASP A 186 12.03 -19.92 5.01
C ASP A 186 12.77 -20.81 3.97
N GLN A 187 12.40 -22.09 3.85
CA GLN A 187 12.88 -22.98 2.79
C GLN A 187 12.03 -22.90 1.52
N LEU A 188 10.85 -22.28 1.56
CA LEU A 188 10.03 -22.10 0.37
C LEU A 188 10.75 -21.24 -0.67
N PRO A 189 10.51 -21.46 -1.98
CA PRO A 189 11.03 -20.60 -3.03
C PRO A 189 10.66 -19.13 -2.77
N THR A 190 11.67 -18.28 -2.70
CA THR A 190 11.52 -16.84 -2.47
C THR A 190 11.87 -16.06 -3.73
N GLY A 191 11.13 -14.97 -3.96
CA GLY A 191 11.46 -14.02 -5.03
C GLY A 191 12.75 -13.23 -4.77
N PRO A 192 12.95 -12.09 -5.45
CA PRO A 192 14.17 -11.31 -5.41
C PRO A 192 14.65 -10.99 -3.99
N LYS A 193 15.94 -11.18 -3.73
CA LYS A 193 16.50 -11.07 -2.37
C LYS A 193 16.55 -9.62 -1.88
N TRP A 194 16.25 -9.44 -0.60
CA TRP A 194 16.43 -8.18 0.11
C TRP A 194 17.90 -7.84 0.30
N LYS A 195 18.23 -6.55 0.14
CA LYS A 195 19.54 -5.94 0.37
C LYS A 195 19.34 -4.70 1.25
N CYS A 196 20.08 -4.58 2.35
CA CYS A 196 20.15 -3.32 3.09
C CYS A 196 21.29 -2.47 2.51
N LYS A 197 21.02 -1.19 2.24
CA LYS A 197 22.01 -0.17 1.92
C LYS A 197 21.94 0.92 2.98
N ILE A 198 23.10 1.39 3.44
CA ILE A 198 23.16 2.55 4.34
C ILE A 198 23.21 3.82 3.48
N ILE A 199 22.34 4.77 3.80
CA ILE A 199 22.38 6.14 3.28
C ILE A 199 22.82 7.05 4.43
N GLN A 200 23.83 7.88 4.17
CA GLN A 200 24.36 8.85 5.11
C GLN A 200 23.81 10.25 4.80
N THR A 201 23.38 10.97 5.83
CA THR A 201 22.96 12.37 5.75
C THR A 201 23.84 13.21 6.68
N ALA A 202 24.66 14.11 6.14
CA ALA A 202 25.38 15.09 6.95
C ALA A 202 24.41 16.14 7.49
N GLY A 203 24.36 16.31 8.82
CA GLY A 203 23.55 17.30 9.51
C GLY A 203 24.04 18.74 9.35
N GLU A 204 23.31 19.67 9.97
CA GLU A 204 23.71 21.08 10.10
C GLU A 204 24.24 21.41 11.51
N LEU A 205 24.09 20.50 12.47
CA LEU A 205 24.80 20.53 13.76
C LEU A 205 26.21 19.94 13.62
N LEU A 206 27.14 20.48 14.39
CA LEU A 206 28.53 20.02 14.49
C LEU A 206 28.75 19.18 15.75
N ASP A 207 29.72 18.28 15.71
CA ASP A 207 30.21 17.51 16.87
C ASP A 207 31.26 18.28 17.70
N GLU A 208 31.95 17.57 18.61
CA GLU A 208 32.97 18.14 19.49
C GLU A 208 34.26 18.55 18.76
N ASP A 209 34.56 17.93 17.61
CA ASP A 209 35.72 18.22 16.76
C ASP A 209 35.41 19.34 15.73
N GLY A 210 34.12 19.65 15.54
CA GLY A 210 33.63 20.71 14.64
C GLY A 210 33.17 20.20 13.28
N ASP A 211 33.06 18.88 13.10
CA ASP A 211 32.60 18.25 11.87
C ASP A 211 31.06 18.06 11.86
N PRO A 212 30.39 18.04 10.69
CA PRO A 212 28.94 17.87 10.63
C PRO A 212 28.49 16.47 11.08
N ILE A 213 27.56 16.40 12.04
CA ILE A 213 27.10 15.11 12.59
C ILE A 213 26.37 14.31 11.50
N ILE A 214 26.93 13.16 11.12
CA ILE A 214 26.36 12.25 10.12
C ILE A 214 25.28 11.36 10.77
N GLU A 215 24.06 11.39 10.23
CA GLU A 215 23.03 10.38 10.53
C GLU A 215 23.08 9.25 9.49
N GLU A 216 23.10 8.00 9.94
CA GLU A 216 23.01 6.81 9.08
C GLU A 216 21.57 6.28 8.99
N HIS A 217 21.20 5.78 7.82
CA HIS A 217 19.83 5.38 7.51
C HIS A 217 19.77 4.07 6.73
N GLU A 218 19.11 3.06 7.28
CA GLU A 218 18.84 1.81 6.58
C GLU A 218 17.79 1.99 5.46
N LEU A 219 18.20 1.73 4.22
CA LEU A 219 17.34 1.58 3.06
C LEU A 219 17.31 0.10 2.67
N TRP A 220 16.19 -0.57 2.95
CA TRP A 220 15.97 -1.97 2.55
C TRP A 220 15.34 -2.01 1.17
N ILE A 221 15.96 -2.74 0.23
CA ILE A 221 15.50 -2.83 -1.18
C ILE A 221 15.52 -4.26 -1.69
N ARG A 222 14.63 -4.56 -2.63
CA ARG A 222 14.78 -5.62 -3.62
C ARG A 222 15.19 -4.98 -4.94
N ASP A 223 15.81 -5.76 -5.82
CA ASP A 223 16.14 -5.25 -7.15
C ASP A 223 14.85 -5.11 -7.99
N PRO A 224 14.48 -3.89 -8.43
CA PRO A 224 13.23 -3.69 -9.16
C PRO A 224 13.22 -4.38 -10.52
N VAL A 225 14.37 -4.64 -11.15
CA VAL A 225 14.45 -5.38 -12.43
C VAL A 225 14.11 -6.85 -12.21
N GLU A 226 14.66 -7.45 -11.15
CA GLU A 226 14.32 -8.83 -10.75
C GLU A 226 12.82 -8.95 -10.37
N CYS A 227 12.25 -7.93 -9.73
CA CYS A 227 10.82 -7.89 -9.42
C CYS A 227 9.93 -7.69 -10.68
N VAL A 228 10.43 -7.00 -11.71
CA VAL A 228 9.75 -6.96 -13.02
C VAL A 228 9.82 -8.32 -13.71
N ARG A 229 10.98 -9.01 -13.66
CA ARG A 229 11.14 -10.37 -14.20
C ARG A 229 10.21 -11.39 -13.51
N GLU A 230 10.10 -11.33 -12.17
CA GLU A 230 9.14 -12.13 -11.39
C GLU A 230 7.69 -11.88 -11.85
N LEU A 231 7.29 -10.63 -12.07
CA LEU A 231 5.92 -10.29 -12.49
C LEU A 231 5.63 -10.65 -13.95
N ILE A 232 6.54 -10.37 -14.88
CA ILE A 232 6.32 -10.57 -16.33
C ILE A 232 6.37 -12.05 -16.69
N GLY A 233 7.19 -12.85 -15.99
CA GLY A 233 7.34 -14.28 -16.18
C GLY A 233 6.40 -15.15 -15.34
N ASN A 234 5.41 -14.59 -14.64
CA ASN A 234 4.52 -15.36 -13.77
C ASN A 234 3.38 -16.04 -14.57
N PRO A 235 3.32 -17.38 -14.66
CA PRO A 235 2.29 -18.08 -15.44
C PRO A 235 0.85 -17.79 -15.00
N ALA A 236 0.63 -17.37 -13.74
CA ALA A 236 -0.68 -16.98 -13.25
C ALA A 236 -1.26 -15.73 -13.94
N PHE A 237 -0.43 -14.94 -14.63
CA PHE A 237 -0.85 -13.76 -15.38
C PHE A 237 -0.89 -13.97 -16.90
N ARG A 238 -0.59 -15.16 -17.42
CA ARG A 238 -0.49 -15.47 -18.85
C ARG A 238 -1.69 -14.95 -19.67
N GLU A 239 -2.90 -15.32 -19.27
CA GLU A 239 -4.17 -14.95 -19.94
C GLU A 239 -4.61 -13.49 -19.68
N TYR A 240 -3.83 -12.74 -18.90
CA TYR A 240 -4.15 -11.39 -18.44
C TYR A 240 -3.04 -10.37 -18.76
N MET A 241 -2.07 -10.76 -19.60
CA MET A 241 -0.91 -9.96 -19.96
C MET A 241 -0.92 -9.52 -21.42
N VAL A 242 -0.49 -8.29 -21.67
CA VAL A 242 -0.34 -7.73 -23.03
C VAL A 242 1.07 -7.15 -23.20
N TYR A 243 1.70 -7.45 -24.34
CA TYR A 243 3.08 -7.06 -24.66
C TYR A 243 3.18 -5.91 -25.69
N ALA A 244 2.16 -5.74 -26.55
CA ALA A 244 2.09 -4.70 -27.58
C ALA A 244 0.92 -3.73 -27.35
N PRO A 245 1.03 -2.44 -27.73
CA PRO A 245 -0.10 -1.51 -27.68
C PRO A 245 -1.14 -1.79 -28.78
N GLU A 246 -2.36 -1.35 -28.56
CA GLU A 246 -3.45 -1.34 -29.55
C GLU A 246 -4.22 -0.03 -29.49
N LYS A 247 -4.97 0.30 -30.54
CA LYS A 247 -6.03 1.32 -30.49
C LYS A 247 -7.37 0.64 -30.59
N THR A 248 -8.13 0.68 -29.51
CA THR A 248 -9.53 0.27 -29.50
C THR A 248 -10.45 1.45 -29.82
N TYR A 249 -11.57 1.15 -30.47
CA TYR A 249 -12.57 2.10 -30.92
C TYR A 249 -13.99 1.58 -30.62
N ALA A 250 -14.91 2.51 -30.38
CA ALA A 250 -16.34 2.19 -30.18
C ALA A 250 -17.11 2.00 -31.49
N ASP A 251 -16.52 2.39 -32.63
CA ASP A 251 -17.12 2.31 -33.96
C ASP A 251 -16.16 1.73 -35.00
N LYS A 252 -16.73 1.13 -36.06
CA LYS A 252 -16.00 0.50 -37.17
C LYS A 252 -15.21 1.47 -38.05
N HIS A 253 -15.42 2.79 -37.91
CA HIS A 253 -14.74 3.81 -38.70
C HIS A 253 -13.53 4.40 -37.98
N GLY A 254 -13.26 3.97 -36.74
CA GLY A 254 -12.10 4.41 -35.96
C GLY A 254 -12.20 5.87 -35.47
N GLN A 255 -13.40 6.43 -35.34
CA GLN A 255 -13.57 7.85 -34.99
C GLN A 255 -13.62 8.09 -33.48
N SER A 256 -14.24 7.18 -32.73
CA SER A 256 -14.40 7.24 -31.27
C SER A 256 -13.42 6.30 -30.57
N ARG A 257 -12.32 6.86 -30.03
CA ARG A 257 -11.28 6.10 -29.32
C ARG A 257 -11.79 5.64 -27.95
N ARG A 258 -11.62 4.35 -27.65
CA ARG A 258 -11.79 3.79 -26.31
C ARG A 258 -10.44 3.75 -25.58
N TYR A 259 -10.46 4.11 -24.31
CA TYR A 259 -9.34 4.00 -23.39
C TYR A 259 -9.81 3.24 -22.16
N ASP A 260 -9.22 2.08 -21.91
CA ASP A 260 -9.68 1.17 -20.87
C ASP A 260 -8.51 0.55 -20.08
N GLU A 261 -7.41 0.27 -20.78
CA GLU A 261 -6.19 -0.33 -20.27
C GLU A 261 -4.93 0.41 -20.75
N MET A 262 -3.76 0.11 -20.16
CA MET A 262 -2.55 0.86 -20.51
C MET A 262 -2.13 0.71 -21.96
N TRP A 263 -2.28 -0.49 -22.53
CA TRP A 263 -1.95 -0.80 -23.92
C TRP A 263 -2.90 -0.12 -24.91
N THR A 264 -4.12 0.21 -24.49
CA THR A 264 -5.05 1.08 -25.25
C THR A 264 -4.65 2.56 -25.19
N GLY A 265 -3.73 2.92 -24.30
CA GLY A 265 -3.32 4.29 -24.02
C GLY A 265 -2.36 4.85 -25.08
N ASP A 266 -2.65 6.07 -25.50
CA ASP A 266 -1.80 6.84 -26.44
C ASP A 266 -0.34 6.94 -26.01
N TRP A 267 -0.06 6.93 -24.70
CA TRP A 267 1.30 6.91 -24.17
C TRP A 267 2.07 5.66 -24.56
N TRP A 268 1.46 4.47 -24.52
CA TRP A 268 2.15 3.22 -24.86
C TRP A 268 2.44 3.23 -26.37
N TRP A 269 1.43 3.50 -27.20
CA TRP A 269 1.60 3.62 -28.66
C TRP A 269 2.72 4.61 -29.04
N LYS A 270 2.72 5.82 -28.48
CA LYS A 270 3.74 6.85 -28.75
C LYS A 270 5.12 6.50 -28.20
N THR A 271 5.21 5.70 -27.13
CA THR A 271 6.48 5.19 -26.62
C THR A 271 7.01 4.07 -27.51
N GLN A 272 6.14 3.16 -27.96
CA GLN A 272 6.48 2.04 -28.85
C GLN A 272 7.07 2.53 -30.18
N MET A 273 6.50 3.59 -30.77
CA MET A 273 7.04 4.25 -31.98
C MET A 273 8.46 4.83 -31.82
N ARG A 274 8.99 4.93 -30.60
CA ARG A 274 10.31 5.50 -30.30
C ARG A 274 11.36 4.44 -29.97
N LEU A 275 10.97 3.17 -29.89
CA LEU A 275 11.84 2.04 -29.62
C LEU A 275 12.24 1.34 -30.93
N PRO A 276 13.29 0.50 -30.92
CA PRO A 276 13.58 -0.39 -32.03
C PRO A 276 12.37 -1.28 -32.40
N PRO A 277 12.23 -1.69 -33.67
CA PRO A 277 11.31 -2.76 -34.04
C PRO A 277 11.50 -4.00 -33.15
N GLY A 278 10.42 -4.70 -32.87
CA GLY A 278 10.38 -5.90 -32.04
C GLY A 278 10.34 -5.65 -30.53
N ALA A 279 10.85 -4.52 -30.04
CA ALA A 279 10.95 -4.24 -28.60
C ALA A 279 9.62 -4.36 -27.84
N THR A 280 9.67 -4.86 -26.60
CA THR A 280 8.53 -4.91 -25.68
C THR A 280 8.63 -3.78 -24.63
N ILE A 281 7.51 -3.14 -24.29
CA ILE A 281 7.45 -2.19 -23.16
C ILE A 281 6.87 -2.90 -21.95
N SER A 282 7.54 -2.76 -20.79
CA SER A 282 6.94 -3.05 -19.49
C SER A 282 6.72 -1.76 -18.69
N PRO A 283 5.49 -1.18 -18.68
CA PRO A 283 5.25 0.09 -18.01
C PRO A 283 5.14 -0.12 -16.49
N VAL A 284 6.12 0.39 -15.75
CA VAL A 284 6.16 0.28 -14.28
C VAL A 284 5.25 1.31 -13.60
N ILE A 285 4.40 0.88 -12.67
CA ILE A 285 3.78 1.74 -11.65
C ILE A 285 4.55 1.56 -10.34
N LEU A 286 4.84 2.68 -9.68
CA LEU A 286 5.30 2.72 -8.30
C LEU A 286 4.20 3.31 -7.41
N ALA A 287 3.95 2.68 -6.26
CA ALA A 287 3.10 3.21 -5.21
C ALA A 287 3.91 3.28 -3.91
N SER A 288 3.90 4.42 -3.23
CA SER A 288 4.56 4.60 -1.94
C SER A 288 3.71 5.48 -1.04
N ASP A 289 3.45 4.99 0.17
CA ASP A 289 2.75 5.71 1.22
C ASP A 289 3.40 5.39 2.57
N LYS A 290 3.31 6.34 3.51
CA LYS A 290 3.97 6.25 4.80
C LYS A 290 3.01 5.74 5.87
N THR A 291 3.10 4.44 6.16
CA THR A 291 2.16 3.72 7.01
C THR A 291 2.59 3.65 8.48
N ARG A 292 1.62 3.63 9.40
CA ARG A 292 1.85 3.42 10.83
C ARG A 292 1.66 1.94 11.16
N LEU A 293 2.71 1.28 11.63
CA LEU A 293 2.68 -0.16 11.98
C LEU A 293 2.05 -0.43 13.35
N SER A 294 1.97 0.59 14.23
CA SER A 294 1.35 0.49 15.55
C SER A 294 0.43 1.69 15.79
N GLN A 295 -0.73 1.44 16.43
CA GLN A 295 -1.66 2.48 16.87
C GLN A 295 -1.59 2.78 18.37
N PHE A 296 -0.97 1.90 19.18
CA PHE A 296 -1.10 1.92 20.65
C PHE A 296 0.21 1.73 21.44
N GLY A 297 1.37 1.53 20.80
CA GLY A 297 2.62 1.32 21.54
C GLY A 297 3.87 1.38 20.66
N GLY A 298 4.49 2.56 20.61
CA GLY A 298 5.69 2.83 19.82
C GLY A 298 5.36 3.39 18.43
N ASP A 299 6.01 4.51 18.09
CA ASP A 299 5.89 5.23 16.81
C ASP A 299 6.58 4.50 15.65
N LYS A 300 6.36 3.19 15.53
CA LYS A 300 6.87 2.38 14.43
C LYS A 300 6.12 2.75 13.15
N GLN A 301 6.84 3.40 12.24
CA GLN A 301 6.37 3.80 10.93
C GLN A 301 7.17 3.03 9.88
N ALA A 302 6.50 2.56 8.85
CA ALA A 302 7.14 2.04 7.65
C ALA A 302 6.86 2.98 6.49
N TRP A 303 7.74 2.99 5.50
CA TRP A 303 7.51 3.70 4.25
C TRP A 303 7.75 2.75 3.07
N PRO A 304 6.81 1.82 2.82
CA PRO A 304 6.90 0.90 1.70
C PRO A 304 6.97 1.60 0.34
N VAL A 305 7.66 0.95 -0.60
CA VAL A 305 7.56 1.21 -2.05
C VAL A 305 7.14 -0.09 -2.73
N CYS A 306 5.98 -0.08 -3.35
CA CYS A 306 5.43 -1.19 -4.12
C CYS A 306 5.56 -0.94 -5.62
N LEU A 307 5.72 -2.01 -6.39
CA LEU A 307 5.88 -2.03 -7.84
C LEU A 307 4.85 -2.96 -8.48
N THR A 308 4.30 -2.57 -9.62
CA THR A 308 3.53 -3.44 -10.52
C THR A 308 3.79 -3.05 -11.98
N ILE A 309 3.58 -3.97 -12.92
CA ILE A 309 3.74 -3.73 -14.36
C ILE A 309 2.37 -3.62 -15.03
N ARG A 310 2.18 -2.66 -15.94
CA ARG A 310 0.89 -2.42 -16.61
C ARG A 310 0.64 -3.32 -17.83
N ASN A 311 1.51 -4.29 -18.08
CA ASN A 311 1.22 -5.42 -18.96
C ASN A 311 0.08 -6.26 -18.40
N ILE A 312 0.00 -6.41 -17.07
CA ILE A 312 -1.07 -7.12 -16.38
C ILE A 312 -2.34 -6.23 -16.36
N SER A 313 -3.49 -6.82 -16.69
CA SER A 313 -4.78 -6.13 -16.66
C SER A 313 -5.08 -5.48 -15.31
N LYS A 314 -5.79 -4.34 -15.33
CA LYS A 314 -6.16 -3.55 -14.15
C LYS A 314 -6.97 -4.35 -13.14
N ASP A 315 -7.81 -5.28 -13.58
CA ASP A 315 -8.68 -6.02 -12.68
C ASP A 315 -7.90 -7.05 -11.89
N ILE A 316 -6.95 -7.75 -12.52
CA ILE A 316 -6.01 -8.64 -11.83
C ILE A 316 -5.07 -7.84 -10.92
N ARG A 317 -4.51 -6.71 -11.37
CA ARG A 317 -3.63 -5.85 -10.54
C ARG A 317 -4.33 -5.28 -9.31
N ARG A 318 -5.65 -5.09 -9.34
CA ARG A 318 -6.45 -4.54 -8.23
C ARG A 318 -6.89 -5.60 -7.22
N GLN A 319 -6.79 -6.89 -7.53
CA GLN A 319 -7.07 -7.98 -6.59
C GLN A 319 -5.89 -8.16 -5.62
N PRO A 320 -6.04 -7.95 -4.30
CA PRO A 320 -4.95 -8.13 -3.35
C PRO A 320 -4.41 -9.56 -3.28
N SER A 321 -5.24 -10.55 -3.63
CA SER A 321 -4.91 -11.97 -3.66
C SER A 321 -4.21 -12.45 -4.93
N SER A 322 -4.15 -11.63 -6.00
CA SER A 322 -3.47 -12.03 -7.25
C SER A 322 -1.95 -11.94 -7.14
N HIS A 323 -1.43 -11.24 -6.13
CA HIS A 323 -0.02 -10.90 -5.98
C HIS A 323 0.59 -10.10 -7.16
N GLY A 324 -0.24 -9.48 -8.02
CA GLY A 324 0.21 -8.64 -9.14
C GLY A 324 0.88 -7.32 -8.75
N THR A 325 1.19 -7.10 -7.47
CA THR A 325 1.96 -5.96 -6.93
C THR A 325 2.93 -6.46 -5.88
N VAL A 326 4.21 -6.09 -6.00
CA VAL A 326 5.32 -6.57 -5.16
C VAL A 326 5.99 -5.42 -4.41
N LEU A 327 6.32 -5.64 -3.14
CA LEU A 327 7.02 -4.64 -2.32
C LEU A 327 8.53 -4.60 -2.65
N ILE A 328 9.02 -3.52 -3.25
CA ILE A 328 10.43 -3.40 -3.68
C ILE A 328 11.33 -2.65 -2.69
N GLY A 329 10.79 -1.98 -1.67
CA GLY A 329 11.62 -1.30 -0.69
C GLY A 329 10.91 -0.79 0.55
N TYR A 330 11.69 -0.46 1.57
CA TYR A 330 11.30 0.36 2.72
C TYR A 330 12.23 1.58 2.78
N LEU A 331 11.67 2.77 2.58
CA LEU A 331 12.41 4.03 2.68
C LEU A 331 12.69 4.38 4.15
N PRO A 332 13.82 5.06 4.45
CA PRO A 332 14.13 5.47 5.81
C PRO A 332 13.07 6.41 6.39
N VAL A 333 12.69 6.17 7.66
CA VAL A 333 11.86 7.08 8.45
C VAL A 333 12.69 7.78 9.51
N ALA A 334 13.57 8.68 9.06
CA ALA A 334 14.45 9.44 9.92
C ALA A 334 13.73 10.64 10.57
N LYS A 335 14.10 10.96 11.82
CA LYS A 335 13.65 12.19 12.50
C LYS A 335 14.47 13.41 12.09
N LEU A 336 15.72 13.23 11.65
CA LEU A 336 16.64 14.29 11.22
C LEU A 336 16.74 15.40 12.29
N LEU A 337 17.14 15.00 13.49
CA LEU A 337 17.24 15.90 14.64
C LEU A 337 18.49 16.80 14.54
N ASN A 338 19.50 16.37 13.79
CA ASN A 338 20.70 17.15 13.50
C ASN A 338 20.47 18.27 12.46
N PHE A 339 19.21 18.55 12.12
CA PHE A 339 18.78 19.67 11.29
C PHE A 339 17.88 20.63 12.10
N PRO A 340 18.10 21.95 11.99
CA PRO A 340 17.15 22.97 12.41
C PRO A 340 15.74 22.70 11.87
N GLU A 341 14.71 23.08 12.62
CA GLU A 341 13.31 22.83 12.24
C GLU A 341 12.93 23.49 10.90
N SER A 342 13.56 24.61 10.56
CA SER A 342 13.41 25.33 9.29
C SER A 342 13.95 24.57 8.06
N THR A 343 15.01 23.77 8.22
CA THR A 343 15.67 23.05 7.11
C THR A 343 15.36 21.55 7.10
N ARG A 344 14.90 20.99 8.23
CA ARG A 344 14.56 19.56 8.41
C ARG A 344 13.62 19.00 7.34
N SER A 345 12.60 19.75 6.91
CA SER A 345 11.70 19.30 5.83
C SER A 345 12.46 19.09 4.51
N ASN A 346 13.32 20.03 4.13
CA ASN A 346 14.16 19.90 2.93
C ASN A 346 15.15 18.74 3.06
N ALA A 347 15.69 18.49 4.26
CA ALA A 347 16.54 17.33 4.52
C ALA A 347 15.79 16.00 4.34
N GLN A 348 14.53 15.91 4.80
CA GLN A 348 13.67 14.74 4.58
C GLN A 348 13.39 14.52 3.09
N TYR A 349 13.11 15.58 2.31
CA TYR A 349 12.96 15.47 0.86
C TYR A 349 14.26 15.01 0.16
N ARG A 350 15.42 15.54 0.56
CA ARG A 350 16.73 15.10 0.02
C ARG A 350 16.95 13.60 0.27
N LEU A 351 16.73 13.13 1.50
CA LEU A 351 16.85 11.72 1.88
C LEU A 351 15.88 10.83 1.08
N TYR A 352 14.62 11.25 0.94
CA TYR A 352 13.62 10.55 0.12
C TYR A 352 14.08 10.42 -1.35
N HIS A 353 14.50 11.51 -1.98
CA HIS A 353 14.95 11.49 -3.38
C HIS A 353 16.24 10.71 -3.59
N GLN A 354 17.19 10.75 -2.64
CA GLN A 354 18.38 9.91 -2.65
C GLN A 354 18.01 8.43 -2.53
N SER A 355 17.11 8.08 -1.61
CA SER A 355 16.63 6.70 -1.43
C SER A 355 15.94 6.16 -2.68
N MET A 356 15.03 6.94 -3.27
CA MET A 356 14.33 6.57 -4.51
C MET A 356 15.29 6.45 -5.69
N ARG A 357 16.29 7.34 -5.82
CA ARG A 357 17.34 7.22 -6.84
C ARG A 357 18.14 5.93 -6.67
N THR A 358 18.55 5.60 -5.44
CA THR A 358 19.31 4.39 -5.11
C THR A 358 18.52 3.10 -5.34
N LEU A 359 17.20 3.12 -5.10
CA LEU A 359 16.28 2.02 -5.35
C LEU A 359 16.04 1.80 -6.85
N LEU A 360 15.76 2.87 -7.60
CA LEU A 360 15.33 2.79 -9.01
C LEU A 360 16.48 2.78 -10.02
N GLN A 361 17.74 2.96 -9.59
CA GLN A 361 18.90 2.97 -10.48
C GLN A 361 18.98 1.75 -11.45
N PRO A 362 18.63 0.50 -11.05
CA PRO A 362 18.61 -0.64 -11.98
C PRO A 362 17.60 -0.47 -13.14
N LEU A 363 16.41 0.12 -12.87
CA LEU A 363 15.41 0.38 -13.91
C LEU A 363 15.87 1.44 -14.93
N VAL A 364 16.69 2.41 -14.51
CA VAL A 364 17.24 3.42 -15.43
C VAL A 364 18.13 2.76 -16.47
N LYS A 365 18.98 1.81 -16.05
CA LYS A 365 19.80 1.02 -16.97
C LYS A 365 18.92 0.14 -17.86
N ALA A 366 18.02 -0.64 -17.26
CA ALA A 366 17.14 -1.55 -17.98
C ALA A 366 16.29 -0.85 -19.06
N GLY A 367 15.74 0.32 -18.75
CA GLY A 367 14.95 1.13 -19.70
C GLY A 367 15.77 1.93 -20.72
N THR A 368 17.11 1.93 -20.62
CA THR A 368 18.01 2.54 -21.61
C THR A 368 18.58 1.47 -22.55
N ASP A 369 19.05 0.36 -21.99
CA ASP A 369 19.77 -0.68 -22.73
C ASP A 369 18.84 -1.76 -23.30
N GLY A 370 17.65 -1.95 -22.70
CA GLY A 370 16.84 -3.16 -22.87
C GLY A 370 17.37 -4.32 -22.02
N ILE A 371 16.49 -5.27 -21.67
CA ILE A 371 16.83 -6.52 -20.98
C ILE A 371 15.88 -7.59 -21.47
N GLU A 372 16.42 -8.70 -21.99
CA GLU A 372 15.68 -9.89 -22.37
C GLU A 372 14.98 -10.52 -21.14
N MET A 373 13.69 -10.82 -21.25
CA MET A 373 12.92 -11.48 -20.20
C MET A 373 12.00 -12.56 -20.77
N THR A 374 12.06 -13.77 -20.21
CA THR A 374 11.02 -14.77 -20.43
C THR A 374 9.70 -14.28 -19.84
N CYS A 375 8.69 -14.16 -20.70
CA CYS A 375 7.35 -13.73 -20.36
C CYS A 375 6.47 -14.92 -19.92
N ALA A 376 5.29 -14.64 -19.36
CA ALA A 376 4.36 -15.64 -18.80
C ALA A 376 3.77 -16.63 -19.83
N ASP A 377 3.98 -16.38 -21.11
CA ASP A 377 3.62 -17.25 -22.24
C ASP A 377 4.76 -18.18 -22.70
N GLY A 378 5.97 -18.02 -22.15
CA GLY A 378 7.15 -18.84 -22.45
C GLY A 378 8.12 -18.21 -23.46
N PHE A 379 7.81 -17.03 -24.02
CA PHE A 379 8.67 -16.37 -25.01
C PHE A 379 9.60 -15.34 -24.39
N ILE A 380 10.82 -15.26 -24.92
CA ILE A 380 11.82 -14.23 -24.59
C ILE A 380 11.54 -13.00 -25.43
N ARG A 381 11.44 -11.83 -24.78
CA ARG A 381 11.22 -10.51 -25.39
C ARG A 381 12.01 -9.40 -24.69
#